data_AF-A0A964IMH6-F1
#
_entry.id   AF-A0A964IMH6-F1
#
_cell.length_a   1.000
_cell.length_b   1.000
_cell.length_c   1.000
_cell.angle_alpha   90.00
_cell.angle_beta   90.00
_cell.angle_gamma   90.00
#
_symmetry.space_group_name_H-M   'P 1'
#
loop_
_entity.id
_entity.type
_entity.pdbx_description
1 polymer ?
#
loop_
_entity_poly.entity_id
_entity_poly.type
_entity_poly.pdbx_seq_one_letter_code
_entity_poly.pdbx_strand_id
1 'polypeptide(L)'
;LADGVSFEGLHAVDARGIRLPVRFVEAAGGFAIRVDDRRAVYPVTVDPWVQAGILTKTGAAASDLFGYSVAVSGDTVVVGAYAADPGGVSNAGAAYVFTSAASDTSLGSLSVAPGSLSPVFVSGTTSYAVSLRGSSVTVAATATDANASLRVRVGNGPWGAPRALPLNTGRNTVEVRVTAEDGSTTRTYTLTVTREPSRAGYCLNGRFYDLEQGQPDSETKWAGATPALYVHGKGIMCDTPPWATSSTVQPPSRSVFRAASTPTGARPSWRSTGVLSP
;
A
#
# COMPACT_ATOMS: atom_id res chain seq x y z
N LEU A 1 9.30 -39.15 38.79
CA LEU A 1 9.45 -38.48 37.49
C LEU A 1 8.05 -38.33 36.92
N ALA A 2 7.35 -37.26 37.29
CA ALA A 2 6.06 -36.92 36.74
C ALA A 2 6.30 -35.63 35.96
N ASP A 3 6.61 -35.80 34.68
CA ASP A 3 6.84 -34.69 33.76
C ASP A 3 5.49 -34.00 33.55
N GLY A 4 5.23 -33.02 34.40
CA GLY A 4 4.10 -32.12 34.25
C GLY A 4 4.21 -31.41 32.92
N VAL A 5 3.08 -31.27 32.23
CA VAL A 5 2.98 -30.52 30.98
C VAL A 5 3.47 -29.09 31.25
N SER A 6 4.70 -28.77 30.81
CA SER A 6 5.26 -27.42 30.88
C SER A 6 4.83 -26.65 29.63
N PHE A 7 4.00 -25.63 29.82
CA PHE A 7 3.64 -24.70 28.74
C PHE A 7 4.43 -23.41 28.94
N GLU A 8 5.43 -23.14 28.09
CA GLU A 8 6.29 -21.95 28.22
C GLU A 8 5.56 -20.62 27.94
N GLY A 9 4.36 -20.67 27.35
CA GLY A 9 3.61 -19.48 26.92
C GLY A 9 2.57 -18.93 27.90
N LEU A 10 2.31 -19.58 29.04
CA LEU A 10 1.20 -19.18 29.93
C LEU A 10 1.56 -17.86 30.61
N HIS A 11 0.86 -16.78 30.25
CA HIS A 11 1.13 -15.44 30.76
C HIS A 11 -0.09 -14.87 31.47
N ALA A 12 0.10 -14.30 32.67
CA ALA A 12 -0.91 -13.48 33.30
C ALA A 12 -0.35 -12.06 33.51
N VAL A 13 -1.14 -11.04 33.24
CA VAL A 13 -0.78 -9.64 33.47
C VAL A 13 -1.86 -8.93 34.29
N ASP A 14 -1.45 -7.97 35.10
CA ASP A 14 -2.38 -7.07 35.78
C ASP A 14 -2.76 -5.86 34.89
N ALA A 15 -3.60 -4.96 35.38
CA ALA A 15 -4.06 -3.77 34.66
C ALA A 15 -2.95 -2.80 34.23
N ARG A 16 -1.74 -2.93 34.81
CA ARG A 16 -0.56 -2.14 34.48
C ARG A 16 0.35 -2.84 33.47
N GLY A 17 0.00 -4.07 33.05
CA GLY A 17 0.81 -4.91 32.18
C GLY A 17 1.93 -5.66 32.91
N ILE A 18 1.92 -5.70 34.25
CA ILE A 18 2.95 -6.40 35.02
C ILE A 18 2.65 -7.90 35.00
N ARG A 19 3.65 -8.71 34.66
CA ARG A 19 3.55 -10.18 34.67
C ARG A 19 3.34 -10.72 36.08
N LEU A 20 2.35 -11.60 36.21
CA LEU A 20 2.03 -12.33 37.44
C LEU A 20 2.54 -13.77 37.33
N PRO A 21 3.07 -14.35 38.43
CA PRO A 21 3.40 -15.76 38.46
C PRO A 21 2.16 -16.62 38.19
N VAL A 22 2.26 -17.53 37.23
CA VAL A 22 1.15 -18.38 36.82
C VAL A 22 1.64 -19.81 36.61
N ARG A 23 0.82 -20.80 36.97
CA ARG A 23 1.12 -22.22 36.79
C ARG A 23 -0.13 -23.05 36.57
N PHE A 24 0.01 -24.16 35.86
CA PHE A 24 -0.98 -25.23 35.85
C PHE A 24 -0.90 -26.03 37.14
N VAL A 25 -2.06 -26.43 37.65
CA VAL A 25 -2.19 -27.38 38.75
C VAL A 25 -3.24 -28.43 38.40
N GLU A 26 -3.02 -29.65 38.86
CA GLU A 26 -4.03 -30.70 38.79
C GLU A 26 -5.20 -30.36 39.73
N ALA A 27 -6.43 -30.57 39.26
CA ALA A 27 -7.66 -30.32 39.99
C ALA A 27 -8.63 -31.50 39.81
N ALA A 28 -9.60 -31.64 40.71
CA ALA A 28 -10.62 -32.68 40.59
C ALA A 28 -11.40 -32.48 39.27
N GLY A 29 -11.20 -33.38 38.31
CA GLY A 29 -11.82 -33.32 36.98
C GLY A 29 -10.99 -32.65 35.87
N GLY A 30 -9.71 -32.33 36.11
CA GLY A 30 -8.81 -31.84 35.04
C GLY A 30 -7.66 -30.97 35.54
N PHE A 31 -7.38 -29.90 34.81
CA PHE A 31 -6.33 -28.93 35.15
C PHE A 31 -6.95 -27.57 35.47
N ALA A 32 -6.35 -26.83 36.41
CA ALA A 32 -6.69 -25.46 36.70
C ALA A 32 -5.46 -24.55 36.51
N ILE A 33 -5.69 -23.30 36.10
CA ILE A 33 -4.68 -22.26 36.09
C ILE A 33 -4.70 -21.55 37.45
N ARG A 34 -3.56 -21.48 38.13
CA ARG A 34 -3.39 -20.65 39.32
C ARG A 34 -2.52 -19.45 39.01
N VAL A 35 -3.06 -18.26 39.30
CA VAL A 35 -2.36 -16.98 39.24
C VAL A 35 -2.07 -16.53 40.66
N ASP A 36 -0.83 -16.10 40.93
CA ASP A 36 -0.50 -15.40 42.17
C ASP A 36 -0.84 -13.91 42.01
N ASP A 37 -2.03 -13.53 42.49
CA ASP A 37 -2.61 -12.20 42.33
C ASP A 37 -2.38 -11.27 43.54
N ARG A 38 -1.59 -11.70 44.53
CA ARG A 38 -1.43 -10.97 45.81
C ARG A 38 -0.93 -9.52 45.67
N ARG A 39 -0.39 -9.15 44.51
CA ARG A 39 0.09 -7.80 44.18
C ARG A 39 -0.50 -7.24 42.87
N ALA A 40 -1.52 -7.90 42.33
CA ALA A 40 -2.12 -7.52 41.06
C ALA A 40 -3.07 -6.33 41.23
N VAL A 41 -3.05 -5.41 40.25
CA VAL A 41 -4.11 -4.41 40.07
C VAL A 41 -5.11 -4.97 39.06
N TYR A 42 -6.39 -5.08 39.44
CA TYR A 42 -7.41 -5.64 38.55
C TYR A 42 -7.80 -4.67 37.42
N PRO A 43 -8.19 -5.18 36.24
CA PRO A 43 -8.37 -6.60 35.91
C PRO A 43 -7.07 -7.37 35.73
N VAL A 44 -7.07 -8.63 36.16
CA VAL A 44 -6.04 -9.61 35.80
C VAL A 44 -6.46 -10.26 34.48
N THR A 45 -5.62 -10.14 33.47
CA THR A 45 -5.78 -10.82 32.19
C THR A 45 -4.87 -12.04 32.20
N VAL A 46 -5.46 -13.22 32.34
CA VAL A 46 -4.78 -14.48 32.06
C VAL A 46 -4.89 -14.72 30.57
N ASP A 47 -3.74 -14.90 29.93
CA ASP A 47 -3.50 -15.26 28.54
C ASP A 47 -4.79 -15.31 27.73
N PRO A 48 -5.16 -14.24 26.99
CA PRO A 48 -6.46 -14.19 26.35
C PRO A 48 -6.54 -15.36 25.36
N TRP A 49 -7.27 -16.41 25.74
CA TRP A 49 -7.56 -17.55 24.86
C TRP A 49 -8.41 -17.02 23.71
N VAL A 50 -7.76 -16.61 22.63
CA VAL A 50 -8.41 -16.47 21.34
C VAL A 50 -8.17 -17.78 20.62
N GLN A 51 -9.23 -18.56 20.46
CA GLN A 51 -9.19 -19.73 19.61
C GLN A 51 -8.94 -19.26 18.17
N ALA A 52 -7.70 -19.43 17.69
CA ALA A 52 -7.31 -19.04 16.34
C ALA A 52 -7.99 -19.89 15.25
N GLY A 53 -8.45 -21.09 15.61
CA GLY A 53 -9.23 -21.97 14.74
C GLY A 53 -9.50 -23.34 15.38
N ILE A 54 -10.28 -24.15 14.67
CA ILE A 54 -10.39 -25.59 14.92
C ILE A 54 -9.70 -26.30 13.76
N LEU A 55 -8.69 -27.11 14.05
CA LEU A 55 -8.11 -27.99 13.05
C LEU A 55 -9.11 -29.11 12.79
N THR A 56 -9.81 -29.00 11.66
CA THR A 56 -10.76 -30.02 11.21
C THR A 56 -10.21 -30.68 9.95
N LYS A 57 -10.39 -31.99 9.85
CA LYS A 57 -10.20 -32.70 8.59
C LYS A 57 -11.51 -32.69 7.82
N THR A 58 -11.48 -32.15 6.60
CA THR A 58 -12.56 -32.32 5.63
C THR A 58 -12.64 -33.79 5.18
N GLY A 59 -13.80 -34.43 5.39
CA GLY A 59 -14.04 -35.81 4.95
C GLY A 59 -13.53 -36.93 5.87
N ALA A 60 -13.16 -36.63 7.12
CA ALA A 60 -12.93 -37.68 8.13
C ALA A 60 -14.25 -38.25 8.61
N ALA A 61 -14.38 -39.58 8.65
CA ALA A 61 -15.43 -40.18 9.47
C ALA A 61 -15.02 -40.06 10.95
N ALA A 62 -15.99 -39.93 11.86
CA ALA A 62 -15.71 -39.93 13.30
C ALA A 62 -14.99 -41.21 13.76
N SER A 63 -15.17 -42.32 13.03
CA SER A 63 -14.49 -43.60 13.23
C SER A 63 -13.00 -43.57 12.90
N ASP A 64 -12.50 -42.57 12.17
CA ASP A 64 -11.08 -42.46 11.82
C ASP A 64 -10.19 -42.13 13.03
N LEU A 65 -10.80 -41.67 14.13
CA LEU A 65 -10.13 -41.28 15.38
C LEU A 65 -9.08 -40.20 15.16
N PHE A 66 -9.42 -39.20 14.33
CA PHE A 66 -8.63 -37.98 14.18
C PHE A 66 -8.44 -37.30 15.54
N GLY A 67 -7.19 -36.95 15.86
CA GLY A 67 -6.84 -36.38 17.17
C GLY A 67 -6.33 -37.41 18.17
N TYR A 68 -6.20 -38.68 17.79
CA TYR A 68 -5.69 -39.74 18.67
C TYR A 68 -4.29 -39.45 19.21
N SER A 69 -3.44 -38.85 18.37
CA SER A 69 -2.13 -38.32 18.79
C SER A 69 -1.88 -36.97 18.13
N VAL A 70 -1.19 -36.08 18.83
CA VAL A 70 -0.83 -34.75 18.33
C VAL A 70 0.62 -34.46 18.67
N ALA A 71 1.37 -33.94 17.70
CA ALA A 71 2.69 -33.38 17.89
C ALA A 71 2.73 -31.96 17.32
N VAL A 72 3.44 -31.06 18.00
CA VAL A 72 3.60 -29.67 17.57
C VAL A 72 5.10 -29.36 17.53
N SER A 73 5.55 -28.74 16.44
CA SER A 73 6.91 -28.26 16.28
C SER A 73 6.90 -26.96 15.48
N GLY A 74 7.23 -25.84 16.14
CA GLY A 74 7.10 -24.50 15.55
C GLY A 74 5.67 -24.26 15.05
N ASP A 75 5.57 -23.85 13.79
CA ASP A 75 4.29 -23.55 13.11
C ASP A 75 3.59 -24.80 12.54
N THR A 76 4.13 -25.99 12.79
CA THR A 76 3.61 -27.25 12.25
C THR A 76 2.95 -28.08 13.35
N VAL A 77 1.72 -28.51 13.09
CA VAL A 77 0.95 -29.46 13.91
C VAL A 77 0.74 -30.73 13.11
N VAL A 78 1.09 -31.88 13.67
CA VAL A 78 0.80 -33.20 13.10
C VAL A 78 -0.25 -33.87 13.96
N VAL A 79 -1.34 -34.31 13.35
CA VAL A 79 -2.46 -35.00 14.01
C VAL A 79 -2.59 -36.41 13.43
N GLY A 80 -2.47 -37.42 14.29
CA GLY A 80 -2.66 -38.81 13.93
C GLY A 80 -4.13 -39.23 13.96
N ALA A 81 -4.50 -40.10 13.02
CA ALA A 81 -5.79 -40.79 12.95
C ALA A 81 -5.51 -42.26 12.62
N TYR A 82 -5.34 -43.10 13.63
CA TYR A 82 -4.85 -44.47 13.42
C TYR A 82 -5.88 -45.38 12.74
N ALA A 83 -7.17 -45.05 12.84
CA ALA A 83 -8.27 -45.80 12.23
C ALA A 83 -8.73 -45.20 10.89
N ALA A 84 -7.96 -44.26 10.33
CA ALA A 84 -8.29 -43.68 9.03
C ALA A 84 -8.12 -44.70 7.90
N ASP A 85 -8.99 -44.58 6.88
CA ASP A 85 -9.04 -45.45 5.71
C ASP A 85 -8.56 -44.76 4.40
N PRO A 86 -7.31 -44.26 4.30
CA PRO A 86 -6.84 -43.57 3.11
C PRO A 86 -6.91 -44.49 1.88
N GLY A 87 -7.45 -43.96 0.77
CA GLY A 87 -7.61 -44.73 -0.47
C GLY A 87 -8.55 -45.95 -0.34
N GLY A 88 -9.38 -46.00 0.71
CA GLY A 88 -10.30 -47.12 0.98
C GLY A 88 -9.66 -48.34 1.65
N VAL A 89 -8.40 -48.24 2.10
CA VAL A 89 -7.72 -49.33 2.82
C VAL A 89 -8.07 -49.26 4.30
N SER A 90 -8.76 -50.28 4.82
CA SER A 90 -9.26 -50.27 6.19
C SER A 90 -8.14 -50.17 7.24
N ASN A 91 -8.28 -49.22 8.17
CA ASN A 91 -7.41 -48.92 9.30
C ASN A 91 -5.92 -48.81 8.94
N ALA A 92 -5.60 -48.35 7.73
CA ALA A 92 -4.21 -48.13 7.33
C ALA A 92 -3.55 -46.98 8.11
N GLY A 93 -4.37 -46.11 8.71
CA GLY A 93 -3.93 -44.96 9.49
C GLY A 93 -3.48 -43.81 8.61
N ALA A 94 -3.55 -42.60 9.16
CA ALA A 94 -3.11 -41.39 8.48
C ALA A 94 -2.54 -40.38 9.48
N ALA A 95 -1.66 -39.51 8.98
CA ALA A 95 -1.18 -38.32 9.67
C ALA A 95 -1.58 -37.07 8.87
N TYR A 96 -2.11 -36.07 9.56
CA TYR A 96 -2.54 -34.80 8.99
C TYR A 96 -1.60 -33.70 9.46
N VAL A 97 -1.01 -32.99 8.52
CA VAL A 97 -0.08 -31.90 8.81
C VAL A 97 -0.79 -30.58 8.57
N PHE A 98 -0.79 -29.72 9.59
CA PHE A 98 -1.30 -28.35 9.53
C PHE A 98 -0.14 -27.39 9.75
N THR A 99 -0.08 -26.33 8.96
CA THR A 99 0.90 -25.25 9.12
C THR A 99 0.16 -23.94 9.30
N SER A 100 0.59 -23.09 10.23
CA SER A 100 0.09 -21.71 10.27
C SER A 100 0.68 -20.92 9.11
N ALA A 101 -0.17 -20.48 8.18
CA ALA A 101 0.23 -19.54 7.15
C ALA A 101 0.67 -18.21 7.79
N ALA A 102 1.74 -17.61 7.28
CA ALA A 102 2.22 -16.34 7.82
C ALA A 102 1.16 -15.24 7.61
N SER A 103 1.06 -14.33 8.59
CA SER A 103 0.15 -13.18 8.58
C SER A 103 0.87 -11.85 8.32
N ASP A 104 2.13 -11.91 7.88
CA ASP A 104 2.91 -10.70 7.57
C ASP A 104 2.33 -9.99 6.34
N THR A 105 1.98 -8.73 6.53
CA THR A 105 1.41 -7.84 5.51
C THR A 105 2.28 -6.62 5.25
N SER A 106 3.54 -6.66 5.71
CA SER A 106 4.50 -5.59 5.48
C SER A 106 5.01 -5.60 4.03
N LEU A 107 5.23 -4.41 3.48
CA LEU A 107 5.99 -4.27 2.24
C LEU A 107 7.49 -4.32 2.57
N GLY A 108 8.25 -5.04 1.74
CA GLY A 108 9.71 -5.00 1.73
C GLY A 108 10.27 -3.85 0.88
N SER A 109 9.50 -3.41 -0.13
CA SER A 109 9.82 -2.22 -0.93
C SER A 109 8.56 -1.57 -1.50
N LEU A 110 8.63 -0.25 -1.72
CA LEU A 110 7.65 0.52 -2.49
C LEU A 110 8.38 1.61 -3.27
N SER A 111 8.09 1.71 -4.57
CA SER A 111 8.62 2.74 -5.45
C SER A 111 7.58 3.15 -6.49
N VAL A 112 7.76 4.35 -7.03
CA VAL A 112 6.89 4.92 -8.07
C VAL A 112 7.72 5.51 -9.20
N ALA A 113 7.21 5.43 -10.42
CA ALA A 113 7.78 6.11 -11.58
C ALA A 113 6.67 6.56 -12.53
N PRO A 114 6.69 7.82 -13.01
CA PRO A 114 7.56 8.92 -12.58
C PRO A 114 7.21 9.43 -11.18
N GLY A 115 8.13 10.18 -10.56
CA GLY A 115 7.93 10.81 -9.25
C GLY A 115 8.79 10.19 -8.15
N SER A 116 8.54 10.62 -6.91
CA SER A 116 9.19 10.06 -5.72
C SER A 116 8.19 10.03 -4.57
N LEU A 117 8.36 9.07 -3.67
CA LEU A 117 7.55 8.97 -2.45
C LEU A 117 7.98 10.03 -1.45
N SER A 118 7.01 10.64 -0.78
CA SER A 118 7.21 11.47 0.40
C SER A 118 6.27 11.01 1.51
N PRO A 119 6.78 10.52 2.66
CA PRO A 119 8.18 10.32 2.98
C PRO A 119 8.86 9.23 2.11
N VAL A 120 10.18 9.10 2.21
CA VAL A 120 10.89 7.93 1.65
C VAL A 120 10.32 6.66 2.28
N PHE A 121 10.30 5.57 1.51
CA PHE A 121 9.69 4.31 1.93
C PHE A 121 10.23 3.81 3.28
N VAL A 122 9.31 3.45 4.16
CA VAL A 122 9.55 2.72 5.41
C VAL A 122 8.40 1.73 5.58
N SER A 123 8.70 0.46 5.86
CA SER A 123 7.70 -0.62 5.89
C SER A 123 6.53 -0.39 6.86
N GLY A 124 6.76 0.35 7.95
CA GLY A 124 5.73 0.73 8.92
C GLY A 124 4.82 1.89 8.50
N THR A 125 5.18 2.65 7.46
CA THR A 125 4.43 3.81 7.00
C THR A 125 3.42 3.40 5.92
N THR A 126 2.14 3.67 6.17
CA THR A 126 1.04 3.29 5.26
C THR A 126 0.51 4.44 4.41
N SER A 127 1.01 5.68 4.59
CA SER A 127 0.56 6.84 3.83
C SER A 127 1.74 7.56 3.19
N TYR A 128 1.60 7.83 1.89
CA TYR A 128 2.62 8.51 1.08
C TYR A 128 1.97 9.56 0.19
N ALA A 129 2.75 10.58 -0.15
CA ALA A 129 2.43 11.55 -1.19
C ALA A 129 3.39 11.37 -2.38
N VAL A 130 2.86 11.58 -3.58
CA VAL A 130 3.64 11.59 -4.84
C VAL A 130 3.18 12.80 -5.65
N SER A 131 4.12 13.54 -6.22
CA SER A 131 3.82 14.62 -7.17
C SER A 131 4.52 14.34 -8.51
N LEU A 132 3.75 14.38 -9.59
CA LEU A 132 4.23 14.09 -10.95
C LEU A 132 3.41 14.87 -11.97
N ARG A 133 3.85 14.89 -13.23
CA ARG A 133 3.12 15.51 -14.34
C ARG A 133 2.56 14.50 -15.37
N GLY A 134 2.97 13.24 -15.28
CA GLY A 134 2.51 12.19 -16.20
C GLY A 134 1.03 11.86 -16.04
N SER A 135 0.41 11.34 -17.10
CA SER A 135 -0.98 10.83 -17.10
C SER A 135 -1.12 9.46 -16.43
N SER A 136 -0.01 8.84 -16.04
CA SER A 136 0.01 7.57 -15.33
C SER A 136 1.15 7.52 -14.31
N VAL A 137 1.01 6.60 -13.35
CA VAL A 137 2.06 6.24 -12.40
C VAL A 137 2.23 4.73 -12.39
N THR A 138 3.46 4.26 -12.52
CA THR A 138 3.81 2.86 -12.28
C THR A 138 4.15 2.71 -10.81
N VAL A 139 3.47 1.77 -10.15
CA VAL A 139 3.78 1.38 -8.77
C VAL A 139 4.49 0.04 -8.80
N ALA A 140 5.70 -0.01 -8.25
CA ALA A 140 6.45 -1.23 -8.04
C ALA A 140 6.63 -1.46 -6.55
N ALA A 141 6.24 -2.64 -6.07
CA ALA A 141 6.27 -2.99 -4.65
C ALA A 141 6.61 -4.47 -4.49
N THR A 142 7.22 -4.82 -3.36
CA THR A 142 7.45 -6.21 -2.95
C THR A 142 6.92 -6.40 -1.54
N ALA A 143 6.29 -7.55 -1.26
CA ALA A 143 5.95 -7.93 0.09
C ALA A 143 7.21 -8.44 0.81
N THR A 144 7.25 -8.33 2.13
CA THR A 144 8.33 -8.94 2.95
C THR A 144 8.22 -10.45 2.92
N ASP A 145 7.00 -10.96 3.05
CA ASP A 145 6.67 -12.37 2.86
C ASP A 145 6.51 -12.68 1.36
N ALA A 146 7.27 -13.68 0.88
CA ALA A 146 7.24 -14.11 -0.52
C ALA A 146 5.92 -14.80 -0.92
N ASN A 147 5.17 -15.32 0.06
CA ASN A 147 3.88 -15.97 -0.16
C ASN A 147 2.71 -14.99 -0.12
N ALA A 148 2.94 -13.74 0.30
CA ALA A 148 1.92 -12.70 0.31
C ALA A 148 1.60 -12.20 -1.11
N SER A 149 0.34 -11.85 -1.35
CA SER A 149 -0.13 -11.32 -2.63
C SER A 149 -0.24 -9.79 -2.61
N LEU A 150 0.13 -9.17 -3.74
CA LEU A 150 0.05 -7.72 -3.94
C LEU A 150 -0.97 -7.35 -5.00
N ARG A 151 -1.84 -6.40 -4.67
CA ARG A 151 -2.78 -5.80 -5.62
C ARG A 151 -2.75 -4.28 -5.53
N VAL A 152 -2.98 -3.62 -6.65
CA VAL A 152 -3.04 -2.15 -6.75
C VAL A 152 -4.31 -1.69 -7.44
N ARG A 153 -4.79 -0.50 -7.08
CA ARG A 153 -5.90 0.20 -7.76
C ARG A 153 -5.76 1.72 -7.66
N VAL A 154 -6.48 2.44 -8.51
CA VAL A 154 -6.68 3.90 -8.41
C VAL A 154 -8.14 4.18 -8.08
N GLY A 155 -8.38 5.02 -7.07
CA GLY A 155 -9.70 5.35 -6.57
C GLY A 155 -10.52 4.08 -6.30
N ASN A 156 -11.76 4.07 -6.79
CA ASN A 156 -12.68 2.93 -6.68
C ASN A 156 -12.56 1.95 -7.87
N GLY A 157 -11.47 2.00 -8.65
CA GLY A 157 -11.24 1.10 -9.76
C GLY A 157 -10.97 -0.35 -9.34
N PRO A 158 -10.91 -1.28 -10.32
CA PRO A 158 -10.67 -2.69 -10.05
C PRO A 158 -9.24 -2.94 -9.54
N TRP A 159 -9.13 -3.85 -8.58
CA TRP A 159 -7.84 -4.36 -8.11
C TRP A 159 -7.14 -5.18 -9.20
N GLY A 160 -5.86 -4.93 -9.44
CA GLY A 160 -5.03 -5.74 -10.34
C GLY A 160 -3.59 -5.88 -9.84
N ALA A 161 -2.76 -6.63 -10.56
CA ALA A 161 -1.33 -6.70 -10.27
C ALA A 161 -0.67 -5.31 -10.41
N PRO A 162 0.47 -5.06 -9.72
CA PRO A 162 1.28 -3.85 -9.90
C PRO A 162 1.53 -3.54 -11.37
N ARG A 163 1.13 -2.34 -11.83
CA ARG A 163 1.22 -1.91 -13.23
C ARG A 163 1.22 -0.37 -13.33
N ALA A 164 1.34 0.14 -14.56
CA ALA A 164 1.04 1.54 -14.85
C ALA A 164 -0.47 1.83 -14.65
N LEU A 165 -0.76 2.81 -13.82
CA LEU A 165 -2.09 3.18 -13.40
C LEU A 165 -2.46 4.57 -13.95
N PRO A 166 -3.59 4.73 -14.66
CA PRO A 166 -4.00 6.01 -15.21
C PRO A 166 -4.40 6.98 -14.10
N LEU A 167 -4.17 8.28 -14.33
CA LEU A 167 -4.42 9.35 -13.38
C LEU A 167 -5.26 10.46 -13.99
N ASN A 168 -6.26 10.92 -13.23
CA ASN A 168 -6.96 12.16 -13.51
C ASN A 168 -6.07 13.36 -13.16
N THR A 169 -6.31 14.53 -13.74
CA THR A 169 -5.62 15.74 -13.34
C THR A 169 -5.96 16.09 -11.89
N GLY A 170 -4.98 16.57 -11.12
CA GLY A 170 -5.14 16.85 -9.71
C GLY A 170 -4.93 15.62 -8.82
N ARG A 171 -5.69 15.54 -7.72
CA ARG A 171 -5.47 14.53 -6.68
C ARG A 171 -6.07 13.19 -7.09
N ASN A 172 -5.26 12.14 -7.02
CA ASN A 172 -5.65 10.74 -7.19
C ASN A 172 -5.27 9.97 -5.92
N THR A 173 -6.07 8.98 -5.57
CA THR A 173 -5.75 8.05 -4.50
C THR A 173 -5.37 6.72 -5.13
N VAL A 174 -4.13 6.26 -4.92
CA VAL A 174 -3.67 4.95 -5.34
C VAL A 174 -3.49 4.09 -4.12
N GLU A 175 -4.01 2.86 -4.15
CA GLU A 175 -3.93 1.94 -3.03
C GLU A 175 -3.14 0.70 -3.44
N VAL A 176 -2.26 0.27 -2.56
CA VAL A 176 -1.50 -0.98 -2.66
C VAL A 176 -1.92 -1.84 -1.48
N ARG A 177 -2.55 -2.97 -1.76
CA ARG A 177 -2.97 -3.93 -0.74
C ARG A 177 -2.07 -5.15 -0.75
N VAL A 178 -1.55 -5.47 0.43
CA VAL A 178 -0.87 -6.72 0.74
C VAL A 178 -1.88 -7.63 1.42
N THR A 179 -2.02 -8.85 0.93
CA THR A 179 -2.79 -9.91 1.59
C THR A 179 -1.79 -11.00 1.95
N ALA A 180 -1.71 -11.36 3.23
CA ALA A 180 -0.78 -12.37 3.72
C ALA A 180 -1.12 -13.77 3.18
N GLU A 181 -0.25 -14.74 3.44
CA GLU A 181 -0.44 -16.14 3.02
C GLU A 181 -1.74 -16.74 3.58
N ASP A 182 -2.19 -16.30 4.76
CA ASP A 182 -3.45 -16.72 5.38
C ASP A 182 -4.72 -16.32 4.61
N GLY A 183 -4.58 -15.50 3.56
CA GLY A 183 -5.66 -15.04 2.68
C GLY A 183 -6.66 -14.06 3.33
N SER A 184 -6.54 -13.79 4.63
CA SER A 184 -7.53 -13.05 5.42
C SER A 184 -6.96 -11.75 5.99
N THR A 185 -5.69 -11.79 6.42
CA THR A 185 -5.00 -10.62 6.96
C THR A 185 -4.55 -9.74 5.81
N THR A 186 -4.98 -8.48 5.85
CA THR A 186 -4.63 -7.50 4.81
C THR A 186 -4.13 -6.19 5.40
N ARG A 187 -3.22 -5.54 4.69
CA ARG A 187 -2.77 -4.16 4.96
C ARG A 187 -2.80 -3.36 3.67
N THR A 188 -3.26 -2.12 3.78
CA THR A 188 -3.34 -1.21 2.64
C THR A 188 -2.40 -0.02 2.86
N TYR A 189 -1.59 0.27 1.84
CA TYR A 189 -0.73 1.44 1.74
C TYR A 189 -1.38 2.41 0.75
N THR A 190 -1.59 3.65 1.18
CA THR A 190 -2.30 4.68 0.43
C THR A 190 -1.31 5.73 -0.07
N LEU A 191 -1.31 5.95 -1.38
CA LEU A 191 -0.54 6.98 -2.04
C LEU A 191 -1.51 8.08 -2.50
N THR A 192 -1.35 9.27 -1.96
CA THR A 192 -1.96 10.49 -2.52
C THR A 192 -1.08 10.97 -3.66
N VAL A 193 -1.50 10.69 -4.90
CA VAL A 193 -0.78 11.08 -6.11
C VAL A 193 -1.38 12.37 -6.66
N THR A 194 -0.65 13.47 -6.59
CA THR A 194 -1.02 14.74 -7.22
C THR A 194 -0.42 14.80 -8.61
N ARG A 195 -1.27 14.65 -9.63
CA ARG A 195 -0.91 14.94 -11.01
C ARG A 195 -1.01 16.45 -11.21
N GLU A 196 0.15 17.11 -11.30
CA GLU A 196 0.24 18.51 -11.69
C GLU A 196 -0.21 18.68 -13.15
N PRO A 197 -0.83 19.82 -13.50
CA PRO A 197 -1.15 20.16 -14.88
C PRO A 197 0.09 20.16 -15.76
N SER A 198 -0.11 19.95 -17.06
CA SER A 198 0.98 19.92 -18.02
C SER A 198 1.69 21.30 -18.06
N ARG A 199 2.98 21.33 -18.44
CA ARG A 199 3.68 22.62 -18.69
C ARG A 199 3.26 23.27 -20.02
N ALA A 200 2.31 22.66 -20.74
CA ALA A 200 1.82 23.14 -22.01
C ALA A 200 0.45 23.80 -21.79
N GLY A 201 0.45 25.12 -21.69
CA GLY A 201 -0.77 25.91 -21.51
C GLY A 201 -0.63 27.29 -22.12
N TYR A 202 -1.73 28.04 -22.15
CA TYR A 202 -1.77 29.42 -22.61
C TYR A 202 -2.45 30.30 -21.56
N CYS A 203 -2.09 31.59 -21.54
CA CYS A 203 -2.76 32.57 -20.69
C CYS A 203 -3.91 33.22 -21.47
N LEU A 204 -5.08 33.35 -20.85
CA LEU A 204 -6.21 34.13 -21.36
C LEU A 204 -6.79 34.95 -20.20
N ASN A 205 -6.87 36.28 -20.35
CA ASN A 205 -7.38 37.20 -19.32
C ASN A 205 -6.77 37.01 -17.92
N GLY A 206 -5.44 36.85 -17.81
CA GLY A 206 -4.74 36.67 -16.53
C GLY A 206 -4.86 35.26 -15.92
N ARG A 207 -5.51 34.30 -16.59
CA ARG A 207 -5.65 32.90 -16.13
C ARG A 207 -4.87 31.95 -17.02
N PHE A 208 -4.23 30.94 -16.42
CA PHE A 208 -3.54 29.86 -17.13
C PHE A 208 -4.52 28.75 -17.50
N TYR A 209 -4.50 28.31 -18.76
CA TYR A 209 -5.32 27.22 -19.30
C TYR A 209 -4.40 26.09 -19.78
N ASP A 210 -4.62 24.87 -19.27
CA ASP A 210 -3.90 23.66 -19.66
C ASP A 210 -4.45 23.13 -21.00
N LEU A 211 -3.56 22.81 -21.95
CA LEU A 211 -3.95 22.29 -23.26
C LEU A 211 -4.51 20.85 -23.21
N GLU A 212 -4.28 20.11 -22.13
CA GLU A 212 -4.81 18.74 -21.96
C GLU A 212 -6.26 18.67 -21.44
N GLN A 213 -6.82 19.75 -20.87
CA GLN A 213 -8.17 19.76 -20.28
C GLN A 213 -9.31 19.93 -21.30
N GLY A 214 -9.01 19.75 -22.59
CA GLY A 214 -9.91 20.09 -23.69
C GLY A 214 -9.78 21.57 -24.04
N GLN A 215 -9.64 21.87 -25.33
CA GLN A 215 -9.76 23.25 -25.80
C GLN A 215 -11.11 23.82 -25.33
N PRO A 216 -11.19 25.10 -24.92
CA PRO A 216 -12.46 25.80 -25.03
C PRO A 216 -12.85 25.71 -26.51
N ASP A 217 -13.94 25.00 -26.69
CA ASP A 217 -14.70 24.82 -27.89
C ASP A 217 -14.83 26.13 -28.69
N SER A 218 -14.62 25.97 -30.00
CA SER A 218 -14.88 26.90 -31.09
C SER A 218 -13.90 28.05 -31.32
N GLU A 219 -13.50 28.10 -32.58
CA GLU A 219 -12.63 29.02 -33.32
C GLU A 219 -13.04 30.52 -33.25
N THR A 220 -13.99 30.89 -32.38
CA THR A 220 -14.66 32.21 -32.40
C THR A 220 -14.22 33.17 -31.27
N LYS A 221 -13.36 32.75 -30.34
CA LYS A 221 -12.88 33.61 -29.23
C LYS A 221 -11.50 34.24 -29.42
N TRP A 222 -10.90 34.12 -30.61
CA TRP A 222 -9.52 34.54 -30.87
C TRP A 222 -9.35 36.00 -31.30
N ALA A 223 -10.43 36.79 -31.35
CA ALA A 223 -10.37 38.22 -31.64
C ALA A 223 -10.08 39.03 -30.36
N GLY A 224 -8.79 39.18 -30.00
CA GLY A 224 -8.36 40.21 -29.03
C GLY A 224 -7.41 39.77 -27.91
N ALA A 225 -6.98 38.50 -27.85
CA ALA A 225 -6.06 38.06 -26.80
C ALA A 225 -4.60 38.44 -27.12
N THR A 226 -3.99 39.26 -26.27
CA THR A 226 -2.53 39.52 -26.26
C THR A 226 -1.83 38.45 -25.42
N PRO A 227 -1.02 37.54 -25.99
CA PRO A 227 -0.27 36.58 -25.19
C PRO A 227 0.98 37.25 -24.62
N ALA A 228 0.99 37.53 -23.31
CA ALA A 228 2.21 37.78 -22.55
C ALA A 228 2.41 36.60 -21.59
N LEU A 229 3.38 35.73 -21.89
CA LEU A 229 3.77 34.62 -21.01
C LEU A 229 5.02 35.03 -20.23
N TYR A 230 4.89 35.18 -18.91
CA TYR A 230 6.03 35.44 -18.03
C TYR A 230 6.41 34.17 -17.25
N VAL A 231 7.67 33.77 -17.37
CA VAL A 231 8.24 32.65 -16.59
C VAL A 231 9.20 33.24 -15.56
N HIS A 232 8.89 33.08 -14.27
CA HIS A 232 9.76 33.53 -13.18
C HIS A 232 9.92 32.39 -12.16
N GLY A 233 11.16 31.95 -11.93
CA GLY A 233 11.47 30.84 -11.01
C GLY A 233 10.84 29.50 -11.43
N LYS A 234 10.34 28.72 -10.46
CA LYS A 234 9.74 27.39 -10.67
C LYS A 234 8.29 27.43 -11.22
N GLY A 235 7.73 28.60 -11.56
CA GLY A 235 6.32 28.76 -11.94
C GLY A 235 6.08 29.60 -13.21
N ILE A 236 4.86 29.48 -13.76
CA ILE A 236 4.33 30.27 -14.87
C ILE A 236 3.39 31.32 -14.26
N MET A 237 3.56 32.61 -14.60
CA MET A 237 2.68 33.71 -14.18
C MET A 237 1.96 34.30 -15.39
N CYS A 238 0.66 34.55 -15.26
CA CYS A 238 -0.19 35.13 -16.32
C CYS A 238 -0.53 36.62 -16.11
N ASP A 239 0.05 37.27 -15.09
CA ASP A 239 -0.13 38.70 -14.82
C ASP A 239 1.05 39.50 -15.35
N THR A 240 0.79 40.72 -15.82
CA THR A 240 1.83 41.71 -16.14
C THR A 240 2.51 42.13 -14.84
N PRO A 241 3.83 41.89 -14.66
CA PRO A 241 4.49 42.28 -13.44
C PRO A 241 4.54 43.82 -13.33
N PRO A 242 4.55 44.41 -12.13
CA PRO A 242 4.51 45.86 -11.92
C PRO A 242 5.64 46.64 -12.62
N TRP A 243 6.72 45.94 -13.02
CA TRP A 243 7.87 46.51 -13.71
C TRP A 243 7.75 46.49 -15.24
N ALA A 244 6.73 45.84 -15.81
CA ALA A 244 6.48 45.84 -17.25
C ALA A 244 5.81 47.17 -17.65
N THR A 245 6.62 48.20 -17.87
CA THR A 245 6.16 49.47 -18.41
C THR A 245 5.69 49.29 -19.84
N SER A 246 4.37 49.49 -20.04
CA SER A 246 3.68 49.58 -21.31
C SER A 246 4.39 50.52 -22.29
N SER A 247 5.04 49.96 -23.31
CA SER A 247 5.02 50.45 -24.70
C SER A 247 5.99 49.59 -25.53
N THR A 248 5.61 49.24 -26.76
CA THR A 248 6.47 48.59 -27.76
C THR A 248 6.75 47.08 -27.58
N VAL A 249 5.70 46.26 -27.53
CA VAL A 249 5.81 44.87 -28.02
C VAL A 249 4.68 44.65 -29.02
N GLN A 250 5.01 44.70 -30.31
CA GLN A 250 4.11 44.25 -31.36
C GLN A 250 3.93 42.73 -31.23
N PRO A 251 2.71 42.19 -31.21
CA PRO A 251 2.52 40.76 -31.00
C PRO A 251 3.10 39.97 -32.18
N PRO A 252 3.93 38.93 -31.95
CA PRO A 252 4.26 38.02 -33.04
C PRO A 252 3.00 37.27 -33.45
N SER A 253 2.71 37.24 -34.75
CA SER A 253 1.71 36.37 -35.33
C SER A 253 2.02 34.91 -34.98
N ARG A 254 1.04 34.21 -34.39
CA ARG A 254 1.04 32.77 -34.07
C ARG A 254 2.41 32.18 -33.70
N SER A 255 2.86 32.41 -32.48
CA SER A 255 4.00 31.67 -31.91
C SER A 255 3.51 30.46 -31.11
N VAL A 256 3.56 29.27 -31.69
CA VAL A 256 3.47 28.01 -30.93
C VAL A 256 4.82 27.81 -30.25
N PHE A 257 4.90 28.02 -28.93
CA PHE A 257 6.13 27.77 -28.19
C PHE A 257 6.26 26.29 -27.86
N ARG A 258 7.19 25.61 -28.54
CA ARG A 258 7.59 24.24 -28.20
C ARG A 258 8.87 24.32 -27.35
N ALA A 259 8.81 23.89 -26.10
CA ALA A 259 10.02 23.68 -25.30
C ALA A 259 10.86 22.58 -25.93
N ALA A 260 12.01 22.95 -26.53
CA ALA A 260 13.02 21.98 -26.92
C ALA A 260 13.57 21.34 -25.63
N SER A 261 13.34 20.04 -25.45
CA SER A 261 14.00 19.26 -24.41
C SER A 261 15.51 19.31 -24.67
N THR A 262 16.28 19.85 -23.72
CA THR A 262 17.73 19.66 -23.70
C THR A 262 18.12 18.87 -22.45
N PRO A 263 19.12 17.97 -22.55
CA PRO A 263 19.65 17.26 -21.39
C PRO A 263 20.21 18.26 -20.37
N THR A 264 20.08 17.88 -19.11
CA THR A 264 20.56 18.58 -17.91
C THR A 264 21.86 19.36 -18.09
N GLY A 265 21.81 20.68 -17.89
CA GLY A 265 22.99 21.49 -17.55
C GLY A 265 23.20 22.81 -18.30
N ALA A 266 22.52 23.09 -19.41
CA ALA A 266 22.73 24.33 -20.18
C ALA A 266 21.55 25.31 -20.06
N ARG A 267 21.86 26.61 -19.98
CA ARG A 267 20.87 27.70 -20.09
C ARG A 267 20.16 27.58 -21.45
N PRO A 268 18.81 27.65 -21.51
CA PRO A 268 18.11 27.60 -22.79
C PRO A 268 18.43 28.86 -23.60
N SER A 269 19.12 28.71 -24.73
CA SER A 269 19.24 29.75 -25.75
C SER A 269 18.14 29.56 -26.78
N TRP A 270 17.22 30.51 -26.86
CA TRP A 270 16.17 30.53 -27.88
C TRP A 270 16.65 31.38 -29.06
N ARG A 271 16.71 30.78 -30.27
CA ARG A 271 16.89 31.54 -31.53
C ARG A 271 15.52 31.74 -32.17
N SER A 272 15.19 32.99 -32.50
CA SER A 272 14.10 33.31 -33.42
C SER A 272 14.53 32.97 -34.85
N THR A 273 13.85 32.03 -35.50
CA THR A 273 13.93 31.88 -36.96
C THR A 273 12.84 32.72 -37.59
N GLY A 274 13.15 33.99 -37.87
CA GLY A 274 12.33 34.83 -38.73
C GLY A 274 13.14 35.18 -39.97
N VAL A 275 12.69 34.71 -41.14
CA VAL A 275 13.13 35.24 -42.43
C VAL A 275 12.33 36.51 -42.68
N LEU A 276 13.01 37.64 -42.81
CA LEU A 276 12.44 38.87 -43.34
C LEU A 276 12.69 38.91 -44.85
N SER A 277 11.62 39.08 -45.63
CA SER A 277 11.67 39.52 -47.02
C SER A 277 10.63 40.64 -47.19
N PRO A 278 10.90 41.61 -48.09
CA PRO A 278 10.50 43.01 -47.97
C PRO A 278 9.00 43.29 -48.08
#